data_AF-A0A7V9R605-F1
#
_entry.id   AF-A0A7V9R605-F1
#
_cell.length_a   1.000
_cell.length_b   1.000
_cell.length_c   1.000
_cell.angle_alpha   90.00
_cell.angle_beta   90.00
_cell.angle_gamma   90.00
#
_symmetry.space_group_name_H-M   'P 1'
#
loop_
_entity.id
_entity.type
_entity.pdbx_description
1 polymer ?
#
loop_
_entity_poly.entity_id
_entity_poly.type
_entity_poly.pdbx_seq_one_letter_code
_entity_poly.pdbx_strand_id
1 'polypeptide(L)'
;MNEERTEFGFRRNTCACTSCANNCRHIPGMLIPADIPRIARHLGYADVMEFARDNLLASPGALVIKDDHQIRIHTLVPQRGEDGACKFLKNNLCLIHQVAPYGCAFFSEHESRTVGDTKSTHALVNIIRDAESNGRYARLWGTLQTEGLKARAPEDIRASMNAESKGHEQ
;
A
#
# COMPACT_ATOMS: atom_id res chain seq x y z
N MET A 1 4.91 -14.44 -20.98
CA MET A 1 5.46 -13.18 -21.52
C MET A 1 5.14 -12.11 -20.47
N ASN A 2 6.12 -11.67 -19.68
CA ASN A 2 5.89 -10.69 -18.61
C ASN A 2 5.68 -9.32 -19.26
N GLU A 3 4.43 -8.89 -19.40
CA GLU A 3 4.13 -7.51 -19.75
C GLU A 3 4.77 -6.59 -18.72
N GLU A 4 5.49 -5.61 -19.22
CA GLU A 4 6.24 -4.70 -18.40
C GLU A 4 5.29 -3.67 -17.78
N ARG A 5 4.89 -3.91 -16.53
CA ARG A 5 3.95 -3.01 -15.84
C ARG A 5 4.58 -1.63 -15.64
N THR A 6 3.89 -0.61 -16.15
CA THR A 6 4.20 0.79 -15.89
C THR A 6 3.02 1.48 -15.19
N GLU A 7 3.32 2.51 -14.41
CA GLU A 7 2.31 3.37 -13.78
C GLU A 7 2.90 4.77 -13.59
N PHE A 8 2.17 5.81 -14.01
CA PHE A 8 2.62 7.22 -13.96
C PHE A 8 4.01 7.47 -14.61
N GLY A 9 4.37 6.67 -15.62
CA GLY A 9 5.68 6.73 -16.27
C GLY A 9 6.80 5.97 -15.56
N PHE A 10 6.53 5.38 -14.39
CA PHE A 10 7.49 4.54 -13.68
C PHE A 10 7.36 3.08 -14.10
N ARG A 11 8.51 2.41 -14.25
CA ARG A 11 8.58 0.96 -14.46
C ARG A 11 8.48 0.24 -13.12
N ARG A 12 7.82 -0.91 -13.10
CA ARG A 12 7.77 -1.79 -11.94
C ARG A 12 9.18 -2.17 -11.48
N ASN A 13 9.41 -2.10 -10.17
CA ASN A 13 10.62 -2.62 -9.55
C ASN A 13 10.63 -4.15 -9.57
N THR A 14 11.80 -4.73 -9.86
CA THR A 14 12.03 -6.19 -9.88
C THR A 14 12.95 -6.65 -8.75
N CYS A 15 13.31 -5.76 -7.82
CA CYS A 15 14.14 -6.11 -6.66
C CYS A 15 13.44 -7.16 -5.78
N ALA A 16 14.12 -8.27 -5.52
CA ALA A 16 13.66 -9.37 -4.67
C ALA A 16 14.53 -9.57 -3.41
N CYS A 17 15.27 -8.53 -2.99
CA CYS A 17 16.15 -8.63 -1.84
C CYS A 17 15.36 -8.80 -0.52
N THR A 18 16.01 -9.34 0.51
CA THR A 18 15.40 -9.55 1.84
C THR A 18 14.84 -8.26 2.44
N SER A 19 15.47 -7.11 2.17
CA SER A 19 14.97 -5.80 2.64
C SER A 19 13.61 -5.46 2.01
N CYS A 20 13.45 -5.65 0.70
CA CYS A 20 12.17 -5.44 0.01
C CYS A 20 11.09 -6.43 0.51
N ALA A 21 11.47 -7.68 0.82
CA ALA A 21 10.57 -8.64 1.46
C ALA A 21 10.20 -8.23 2.91
N ASN A 22 11.08 -7.54 3.62
CA ASN A 22 10.83 -7.12 4.99
C ASN A 22 9.72 -6.07 5.09
N ASN A 23 9.60 -5.20 4.08
CA ASN A 23 8.47 -4.26 3.99
C ASN A 23 7.12 -4.99 3.97
N CYS A 24 7.05 -6.19 3.37
CA CYS A 24 5.82 -7.00 3.41
C CYS A 24 5.49 -7.53 4.81
N ARG A 25 6.46 -7.66 5.73
CA ARG A 25 6.21 -8.07 7.11
C ARG A 25 5.71 -6.91 7.97
N HIS A 26 6.26 -5.72 7.77
CA HIS A 26 6.00 -4.62 8.68
C HIS A 26 5.08 -3.55 8.11
N ILE A 27 5.13 -3.23 6.82
CA ILE A 27 4.38 -2.10 6.23
C ILE A 27 3.87 -2.45 4.82
N PRO A 28 2.71 -3.12 4.72
CA PRO A 28 2.10 -3.42 3.43
C PRO A 28 1.94 -2.16 2.57
N GLY A 29 2.33 -2.23 1.31
CA GLY A 29 2.34 -1.08 0.42
C GLY A 29 0.93 -0.56 0.12
N MET A 30 0.80 0.76 0.03
CA MET A 30 -0.46 1.40 -0.33
C MET A 30 -0.93 1.02 -1.75
N LEU A 31 -2.25 0.96 -1.92
CA LEU A 31 -2.90 0.81 -3.21
C LEU A 31 -3.19 2.17 -3.83
N ILE A 32 -3.28 2.21 -5.16
CA ILE A 32 -3.92 3.30 -5.91
C ILE A 32 -5.28 2.83 -6.47
N PRO A 33 -6.16 3.73 -6.96
CA PRO A 33 -7.46 3.33 -7.51
C PRO A 33 -7.39 2.24 -8.57
N ALA A 34 -6.38 2.27 -9.45
CA ALA A 34 -6.18 1.27 -10.50
C ALA A 34 -5.80 -0.13 -9.97
N ASP A 35 -5.26 -0.23 -8.76
CA ASP A 35 -4.93 -1.53 -8.14
C ASP A 35 -6.19 -2.32 -7.79
N ILE A 36 -7.27 -1.66 -7.38
CA ILE A 36 -8.48 -2.29 -6.86
C ILE A 36 -9.07 -3.30 -7.85
N PRO A 37 -9.50 -2.90 -9.08
CA PRO A 37 -10.07 -3.86 -10.02
C PRO A 37 -9.04 -4.87 -10.55
N ARG A 38 -7.76 -4.49 -10.59
CA ARG A 38 -6.67 -5.35 -11.07
C ARG A 38 -6.42 -6.52 -10.11
N ILE A 39 -6.33 -6.24 -8.82
CA ILE A 39 -6.10 -7.26 -7.78
C ILE A 39 -7.36 -8.10 -7.57
N ALA A 40 -8.54 -7.47 -7.50
CA ALA A 40 -9.81 -8.18 -7.35
C ALA A 40 -9.99 -9.25 -8.45
N ARG A 41 -9.77 -8.88 -9.71
CA ARG A 41 -9.85 -9.81 -10.85
C ARG A 41 -8.82 -10.93 -10.76
N HIS A 42 -7.58 -10.61 -10.40
CA HIS A 42 -6.52 -11.61 -10.26
C HIS A 42 -6.83 -12.65 -9.19
N LEU A 43 -7.51 -12.23 -8.11
CA LEU A 43 -7.94 -13.11 -7.02
C LEU A 43 -9.29 -13.79 -7.29
N GLY A 44 -9.93 -13.53 -8.44
CA GLY A 44 -11.20 -14.16 -8.82
C GLY A 44 -12.45 -13.53 -8.19
N TYR A 45 -12.36 -12.35 -7.59
CA TYR A 45 -13.53 -11.66 -7.04
C TYR A 45 -14.37 -11.02 -8.15
N ALA A 46 -15.67 -11.29 -8.13
CA ALA A 46 -16.65 -10.63 -8.98
C ALA A 46 -17.11 -9.28 -8.38
N ASP A 47 -17.26 -9.22 -7.05
CA ASP A 47 -17.58 -7.99 -6.33
C ASP A 47 -16.33 -7.35 -5.72
N VAL A 48 -16.11 -6.08 -6.04
CA VAL A 48 -15.01 -5.29 -5.51
C VAL A 48 -15.18 -4.99 -4.02
N MET A 49 -16.42 -4.90 -3.52
CA MET A 49 -16.68 -4.66 -2.10
C MET A 49 -16.33 -5.91 -1.28
N GLU A 50 -16.73 -7.09 -1.74
CA GLU A 50 -16.33 -8.37 -1.15
C GLU A 50 -14.80 -8.50 -1.12
N PHE A 51 -14.14 -8.24 -2.26
CA PHE A 51 -12.68 -8.17 -2.32
C PHE A 51 -12.09 -7.24 -1.25
N ALA A 52 -12.63 -6.03 -1.12
CA ALA A 52 -12.11 -5.06 -0.18
C ALA A 52 -12.27 -5.49 1.28
N ARG A 53 -13.43 -6.04 1.66
CA ARG A 53 -13.69 -6.55 3.01
C ARG A 53 -12.79 -7.72 3.38
N ASP A 54 -12.55 -8.61 2.43
CA ASP A 54 -11.72 -9.78 2.66
C ASP A 54 -10.22 -9.46 2.70
N ASN A 55 -9.78 -8.39 2.01
CA ASN A 55 -8.36 -8.22 1.70
C ASN A 55 -7.74 -6.90 2.11
N LEU A 56 -8.51 -5.86 2.39
CA LEU A 56 -8.00 -4.50 2.57
C LEU A 56 -8.35 -3.93 3.95
N LEU A 57 -7.57 -2.92 4.35
CA LEU A 57 -7.81 -2.09 5.52
C LEU A 57 -7.85 -0.62 5.11
N ALA A 58 -8.74 0.14 5.76
CA ALA A 58 -8.72 1.60 5.74
C ALA A 58 -7.53 2.10 6.57
N SER A 59 -6.52 2.65 5.90
CA SER A 59 -5.37 3.29 6.54
C SER A 59 -5.59 4.79 6.66
N PRO A 60 -5.18 5.42 7.79
CA PRO A 60 -5.08 6.87 7.88
C PRO A 60 -4.22 7.45 6.75
N GLY A 61 -3.26 6.67 6.24
CA GLY A 61 -2.47 7.04 5.07
C GLY A 61 -1.43 8.12 5.34
N ALA A 62 -1.14 8.94 4.33
CA ALA A 62 -0.01 9.86 4.34
C ALA A 62 -0.37 11.22 4.93
N LEU A 63 0.54 11.82 5.71
CA LEU A 63 0.50 13.23 6.07
C LEU A 63 1.34 14.00 5.05
N VAL A 64 0.74 15.00 4.40
CA VAL A 64 1.44 15.89 3.46
C VAL A 64 1.19 17.34 3.83
N ILE A 65 2.11 18.22 3.45
CA ILE A 65 1.93 19.67 3.58
C ILE A 65 1.41 20.19 2.25
N LYS A 66 0.28 20.90 2.28
CA LYS A 66 -0.33 21.59 1.14
C LYS A 66 -0.73 22.98 1.62
N ASP A 67 -0.25 24.02 0.92
CA ASP A 67 -0.54 25.43 1.25
C ASP A 67 -0.28 25.77 2.73
N ASP A 68 0.87 25.34 3.27
CA ASP A 68 1.27 25.44 4.69
C ASP A 68 0.36 24.72 5.70
N HIS A 69 -0.60 23.94 5.22
CA HIS A 69 -1.48 23.11 6.05
C HIS A 69 -1.10 21.63 5.95
N GLN A 70 -1.11 20.95 7.10
CA GLN A 70 -0.97 19.51 7.14
C GLN A 70 -2.31 18.84 6.82
N ILE A 71 -2.34 18.04 5.75
CA ILE A 71 -3.50 17.26 5.35
C ILE A 71 -3.21 15.76 5.41
N ARG A 72 -4.22 14.98 5.75
CA ARG A 72 -4.17 13.51 5.74
C ARG A 72 -4.80 12.98 4.46
N ILE A 73 -4.05 12.19 3.70
CA ILE A 73 -4.54 11.49 2.51
C ILE A 73 -4.76 10.02 2.87
N HIS A 74 -6.03 9.64 2.96
CA HIS A 74 -6.46 8.30 3.29
C HIS A 74 -6.07 7.27 2.23
N THR A 75 -5.57 6.10 2.66
CA THR A 75 -5.14 5.04 1.74
C THR A 75 -5.73 3.68 2.09
N LEU A 76 -5.77 2.78 1.10
CA LEU A 76 -6.05 1.37 1.29
C LEU A 76 -4.74 0.61 1.30
N VAL A 77 -4.62 -0.35 2.22
CA VAL A 77 -3.48 -1.26 2.33
C VAL A 77 -3.99 -2.70 2.44
N PRO A 78 -3.20 -3.71 2.05
CA PRO A 78 -3.53 -5.09 2.34
C PRO A 78 -3.73 -5.32 3.85
N GLN A 79 -4.69 -6.19 4.18
CA GLN A 79 -4.84 -6.76 5.50
C GLN A 79 -3.59 -7.52 5.93
N ARG A 80 -3.50 -7.74 7.25
CA ARG A 80 -2.45 -8.52 7.88
C ARG A 80 -2.94 -9.92 8.23
N GLY A 81 -2.05 -10.90 8.18
CA GLY A 81 -2.28 -12.24 8.71
C GLY A 81 -2.14 -12.27 10.23
N GLU A 82 -2.33 -13.46 10.81
CA GLU A 82 -2.19 -13.72 12.25
C GLU A 82 -0.78 -13.43 12.77
N ASP A 83 0.24 -13.57 11.91
CA ASP A 83 1.64 -13.25 12.20
C ASP A 83 1.96 -11.76 12.10
N GLY A 84 0.95 -10.92 11.82
CA GLY A 84 1.09 -9.48 11.64
C GLY A 84 1.71 -9.07 10.30
N ALA A 85 2.15 -10.02 9.46
CA ALA A 85 2.67 -9.74 8.12
C ALA A 85 1.54 -9.45 7.14
N CYS A 86 1.85 -8.90 5.96
CA CYS A 86 0.88 -8.78 4.87
C CYS A 86 0.23 -10.14 4.60
N LYS A 87 -1.12 -10.18 4.49
CA LYS A 87 -1.84 -11.45 4.28
C LYS A 87 -1.43 -12.21 3.02
N PHE A 88 -0.88 -11.50 2.04
CA PHE A 88 -0.40 -12.06 0.78
C PHE A 88 1.04 -12.56 0.84
N LEU A 89 1.74 -12.43 1.97
CA LEU A 89 3.07 -12.99 2.17
C LEU A 89 2.94 -14.44 2.63
N LYS A 90 3.43 -15.40 1.84
CA LYS A 90 3.52 -16.82 2.22
C LYS A 90 4.89 -17.37 1.85
N ASN A 91 5.56 -18.03 2.79
CA ASN A 91 6.90 -18.60 2.58
C ASN A 91 7.89 -17.58 1.98
N ASN A 92 7.85 -16.33 2.47
CA ASN A 92 8.63 -15.18 1.95
C ASN A 92 8.34 -14.77 0.48
N LEU A 93 7.25 -15.27 -0.11
CA LEU A 93 6.82 -14.92 -1.46
C LEU A 93 5.47 -14.20 -1.42
N CYS A 94 5.32 -13.18 -2.28
CA CYS A 94 4.06 -12.47 -2.42
C CYS A 94 3.13 -13.24 -3.37
N LEU A 95 1.99 -13.71 -2.87
CA LEU A 95 1.00 -14.45 -3.65
C LEU A 95 0.41 -13.65 -4.82
N ILE A 96 0.29 -12.33 -4.66
CA ILE A 96 -0.22 -11.43 -5.69
C ILE A 96 0.91 -10.67 -6.38
N HIS A 97 2.15 -11.20 -6.38
CA HIS A 97 3.32 -10.45 -6.85
C HIS A 97 3.07 -9.81 -8.21
N GLN A 98 2.57 -10.55 -9.21
CA GLN A 98 2.32 -10.03 -10.55
C GLN A 98 1.43 -8.78 -10.59
N VAL A 99 0.47 -8.66 -9.66
CA VAL A 99 -0.47 -7.53 -9.56
C VAL A 99 -0.32 -6.72 -8.28
N ALA A 100 0.85 -6.79 -7.62
CA ALA A 100 1.08 -6.21 -6.30
C ALA A 100 0.64 -4.73 -6.19
N PRO A 101 0.24 -4.26 -4.99
CA PRO A 101 -0.10 -2.86 -4.76
C PRO A 101 0.98 -1.89 -5.26
N TYR A 102 0.60 -0.67 -5.66
CA TYR A 102 1.52 0.35 -6.15
C TYR A 102 2.73 0.55 -5.22
N GLY A 103 2.48 0.65 -3.91
CA GLY A 103 3.53 0.79 -2.91
C GLY A 103 4.57 -0.33 -2.95
N CYS A 104 4.16 -1.57 -3.25
CA CYS A 104 5.05 -2.72 -3.37
C CYS A 104 5.69 -2.84 -4.76
N ALA A 105 4.96 -2.43 -5.80
CA ALA A 105 5.37 -2.63 -7.18
C ALA A 105 6.38 -1.56 -7.66
N PHE A 106 6.35 -0.35 -7.09
CA PHE A 106 7.11 0.78 -7.63
C PHE A 106 8.15 1.37 -6.68
N PHE A 107 8.10 1.10 -5.37
CA PHE A 107 9.12 1.57 -4.44
C PHE A 107 10.26 0.55 -4.30
N SER A 108 11.46 1.06 -4.02
CA SER A 108 12.65 0.28 -3.72
C SER A 108 13.38 0.93 -2.56
N GLU A 109 13.91 0.13 -1.65
CA GLU A 109 14.81 0.61 -0.59
C GLU A 109 16.12 1.18 -1.17
N HIS A 110 16.48 0.76 -2.39
CA HIS A 110 17.72 1.16 -3.04
C HIS A 110 17.60 2.43 -3.87
N GLU A 111 16.43 3.08 -3.86
CA GLU A 111 16.22 4.35 -4.56
C GLU A 111 16.43 5.54 -3.63
N SER A 112 16.83 6.68 -4.21
CA SER A 112 16.96 7.90 -3.44
C SER A 112 15.60 8.38 -2.94
N ARG A 113 15.61 9.08 -1.80
CA ARG A 113 14.41 9.67 -1.23
C ARG A 113 13.63 10.53 -2.23
N THR A 114 14.33 11.35 -3.03
CA THR A 114 13.71 12.20 -4.06
C THR A 114 12.91 11.40 -5.09
N VAL A 115 13.43 10.24 -5.52
CA VAL A 115 12.73 9.35 -6.45
C VAL A 115 11.48 8.75 -5.79
N GLY A 116 11.62 8.27 -4.54
CA GLY A 116 10.49 7.79 -3.75
C GLY A 116 9.40 8.84 -3.54
N ASP A 117 9.78 10.07 -3.20
CA ASP A 117 8.86 11.19 -2.98
C ASP A 117 8.11 11.58 -4.26
N THR A 118 8.79 11.52 -5.41
CA THR A 118 8.17 11.75 -6.72
C THR A 118 7.09 10.69 -7.00
N LYS A 119 7.42 9.40 -6.83
CA LYS A 119 6.47 8.29 -7.01
C LYS A 119 5.29 8.37 -6.04
N SER A 120 5.56 8.77 -4.80
CA SER A 120 4.53 8.98 -3.77
C SER A 120 3.57 10.09 -4.17
N THR A 121 4.10 11.24 -4.61
CA THR A 121 3.31 12.38 -5.08
C THR A 121 2.33 11.98 -6.19
N HIS A 122 2.79 11.25 -7.22
CA HIS A 122 1.91 10.80 -8.31
C HIS A 122 0.78 9.89 -7.82
N ALA A 123 1.06 8.94 -6.92
CA ALA A 123 0.03 8.08 -6.37
C ALA A 123 -0.97 8.86 -5.50
N LEU A 124 -0.49 9.73 -4.63
CA LEU A 124 -1.32 10.54 -3.74
C LEU A 124 -2.23 11.50 -4.51
N VAL A 125 -1.74 12.12 -5.60
CA VAL A 125 -2.56 12.94 -6.50
C VAL A 125 -3.71 12.13 -7.11
N ASN A 126 -3.49 10.87 -7.48
CA ASN A 126 -4.55 10.02 -8.04
C ASN A 126 -5.57 9.61 -6.97
N ILE A 127 -5.13 9.37 -5.74
CA ILE A 127 -6.02 9.11 -4.61
C ILE A 127 -6.87 10.34 -4.27
N ILE A 128 -6.27 11.54 -4.29
CA ILE A 128 -7.00 12.80 -4.09
C ILE A 128 -8.06 12.98 -5.17
N ARG A 129 -7.71 12.79 -6.45
CA ARG A 129 -8.68 12.91 -7.57
C ARG A 129 -9.85 11.93 -7.43
N ASP A 130 -9.57 10.69 -7.02
CA ASP A 130 -10.65 9.73 -6.72
C ASP A 130 -11.52 10.25 -5.58
N ALA A 131 -10.93 10.74 -4.48
CA ALA A 131 -11.69 11.31 -3.36
C ALA A 131 -12.55 12.53 -3.73
N GLU A 132 -12.00 13.48 -4.49
CA GLU A 132 -12.71 14.69 -4.97
C GLU A 132 -13.93 14.33 -5.83
N SER A 133 -13.85 13.24 -6.59
CA SER A 133 -14.95 12.73 -7.42
C SER A 133 -15.88 11.77 -6.67
N ASN A 134 -15.70 11.59 -5.37
CA ASN A 134 -16.34 10.53 -4.57
C ASN A 134 -16.22 9.16 -5.27
N GLY A 135 -15.04 8.85 -5.78
CA GLY A 135 -14.71 7.68 -6.59
C GLY A 135 -14.78 6.38 -5.81
N ARG A 136 -14.57 5.27 -6.53
CA ARG A 136 -14.75 3.93 -5.96
C ARG A 136 -13.77 3.69 -4.81
N TYR A 137 -12.52 4.14 -4.95
CA TYR A 137 -11.50 3.92 -3.94
C TYR A 137 -11.84 4.65 -2.63
N ALA A 138 -12.27 5.91 -2.71
CA ALA A 138 -12.70 6.69 -1.55
C ALA A 138 -13.93 6.11 -0.86
N ARG A 139 -14.92 5.62 -1.61
CA ARG A 139 -16.09 4.95 -1.04
C ARG A 139 -15.72 3.64 -0.32
N LEU A 140 -14.85 2.83 -0.92
CA LEU A 140 -14.36 1.61 -0.27
C LEU A 140 -13.65 1.94 1.05
N TRP A 141 -12.78 2.95 1.05
CA TRP A 141 -12.12 3.40 2.27
C TRP A 141 -13.14 3.80 3.35
N GLY A 142 -14.15 4.60 3.00
CA GLY A 142 -15.20 5.02 3.92
C GLY A 142 -16.01 3.85 4.49
N THR A 143 -16.36 2.88 3.66
CA THR A 143 -17.05 1.66 4.09
C THR A 143 -16.20 0.86 5.07
N LEU A 144 -14.95 0.54 4.72
CA LEU A 144 -14.06 -0.24 5.58
C LEU A 144 -13.79 0.47 6.92
N GLN A 145 -13.65 1.80 6.89
CA GLN A 145 -13.48 2.61 8.09
C GLN A 145 -14.71 2.51 9.02
N THR A 146 -15.92 2.60 8.47
CA THR A 146 -17.17 2.45 9.24
C THR A 146 -17.35 1.04 9.79
N GLU A 147 -16.93 0.02 9.03
CA GLU A 147 -16.99 -1.40 9.42
C GLU A 147 -15.89 -1.81 10.43
N GLY A 148 -14.99 -0.90 10.80
CA GLY A 148 -13.92 -1.19 11.77
C GLY A 148 -12.70 -1.90 11.16
N LEU A 149 -12.65 -2.08 9.85
CA LEU A 149 -11.54 -2.68 9.12
C LEU A 149 -10.42 -1.65 8.89
N LYS A 150 -9.66 -1.35 9.96
CA LYS A 150 -8.69 -0.24 10.01
C LYS A 150 -7.25 -0.73 10.14
N ALA A 151 -6.33 -0.04 9.47
CA ALA A 151 -4.90 -0.23 9.67
C ALA A 151 -4.35 0.73 10.73
N ARG A 152 -3.27 0.32 11.41
CA ARG A 152 -2.43 1.24 12.19
C ARG A 152 -1.85 2.32 11.29
N ALA A 153 -1.60 3.50 11.86
CA ALA A 153 -0.99 4.59 11.10
C ALA A 153 0.45 4.22 10.69
N PRO A 154 0.90 4.60 9.47
CA PRO A 154 2.27 4.31 9.01
C PRO A 154 3.37 4.79 9.95
N GLU A 155 3.17 5.95 10.61
CA GLU A 155 4.08 6.50 11.61
C GLU A 155 4.26 5.59 12.83
N ASP A 156 3.17 5.00 13.34
CA ASP A 156 3.22 4.09 14.50
C ASP A 156 3.98 2.81 14.17
N ILE A 157 3.78 2.29 12.95
CA ILE A 157 4.46 1.10 12.45
C ILE A 157 5.96 1.36 12.36
N ARG A 158 6.36 2.49 11.75
CA ARG A 158 7.77 2.88 11.61
C ARG A 158 8.42 3.11 12.97
N ALA A 159 7.71 3.71 13.92
CA ALA A 159 8.19 3.88 15.29
C ALA A 159 8.48 2.52 15.96
N SER A 160 7.58 1.53 15.82
CA SER A 160 7.80 0.18 16.32
C SER A 160 9.03 -0.50 15.69
N MET A 161 9.18 -0.43 14.36
CA MET A 161 10.32 -1.02 13.65
C MET A 161 11.67 -0.42 14.09
N ASN A 162 11.70 0.90 14.30
CA ASN A 162 12.91 1.59 14.77
C ASN A 162 13.26 1.22 16.22
N ALA A 163 12.27 0.98 17.08
CA ALA A 163 12.50 0.54 18.45
C ALA A 163 13.05 -0.90 18.50
N GLU A 164 12.52 -1.80 17.68
CA GLU A 164 12.99 -3.19 17.57
C GLU A 164 14.43 -3.28 17.06
N SER A 165 14.80 -2.44 16.10
CA SER A 165 16.16 -2.39 15.54
C SER A 165 17.21 -1.96 16.57
N LYS A 166 16.86 -1.05 17.48
CA LYS A 166 17.74 -0.56 18.56
C LYS A 166 17.86 -1.53 19.74
N GLY A 167 16.94 -2.50 19.86
CA GLY A 167 16.96 -3.51 20.91
C GLY A 167 17.86 -4.72 20.63
N HIS A 168 18.28 -4.91 19.37
CA HIS A 168 19.22 -5.97 18.95
C HIS A 168 20.70 -5.54 18.98
N GLU A 169 20.97 -4.28 19.35
CA GLU A 169 22.33 -3.73 19.52
C GLU A 169 22.78 -3.67 21.00
N GLN A 170 22.09 -4.39 21.91
CA GLN A 170 22.44 -4.53 23.32
C GLN A 170 22.72 -5.97 23.71
#